data_AF-A0ABD2V0H3-F1
#
_entry.id   AF-A0ABD2V0H3-F1
#
_cell.length_a   1.000
_cell.length_b   1.000
_cell.length_c   1.000
_cell.angle_alpha   90.00
_cell.angle_beta   90.00
_cell.angle_gamma   90.00
#
_symmetry.space_group_name_H-M   'P 1'
#
loop_
_entity.id
_entity.type
_entity.pdbx_description
1 polymer ?
#
loop_
_entity_poly.entity_id
_entity_poly.type
_entity_poly.pdbx_seq_one_letter_code
_entity_poly.pdbx_strand_id
1 'polypeptide(L)'
;MADLVHGPASFSTQANALLRKNFTFQKRDIKSNIRLISVPIILCLLLVFLQNWVNKELDKPWNRCGCKCVGKNDEGKCEEVCGIEYSDLNQAVSCSIPSPLEWPPLLQIPESTYRAVKTDFISYEDLPDDSCKISGSCPATTLLTGTNKTLGESMGRNLFSSGSTVDYSDIFYSLAYNALGSESQTKYLNFLEAAFFSNLTVYNVRSQCSPYFTFSLPLEFGSVSVQQGSRFMFITAF
;
A
#
# COMPACT_ATOMS: atom_id res chain seq x y z
N MET A 1 -44.35 -9.97 -83.00
CA MET A 1 -43.88 -8.97 -82.02
C MET A 1 -44.71 -9.15 -80.76
N ALA A 2 -44.07 -9.62 -79.68
CA ALA A 2 -44.56 -9.47 -78.32
C ALA A 2 -43.31 -9.55 -77.44
N ASP A 3 -42.78 -8.39 -77.10
CA ASP A 3 -41.65 -8.26 -76.18
C ASP A 3 -42.07 -8.84 -74.81
N LEU A 4 -41.37 -9.90 -74.40
CA LEU A 4 -41.46 -10.47 -73.05
C LEU A 4 -40.87 -9.46 -72.07
N VAL A 5 -41.71 -8.59 -71.52
CA VAL A 5 -41.35 -7.69 -70.43
C VAL A 5 -40.93 -8.53 -69.23
N HIS A 6 -39.62 -8.67 -69.02
CA HIS A 6 -39.05 -9.26 -67.80
C HIS A 6 -39.31 -8.30 -66.64
N GLY A 7 -40.40 -8.53 -65.90
CA GLY A 7 -40.63 -7.88 -64.61
C GLY A 7 -39.56 -8.26 -63.58
N PRO A 8 -39.27 -7.40 -62.59
CA PRO A 8 -38.26 -7.68 -61.57
C PRO A 8 -38.60 -8.96 -60.80
N ALA A 9 -37.57 -9.75 -60.49
CA ALA A 9 -37.72 -11.00 -59.75
C ALA A 9 -38.34 -10.76 -58.36
N SER A 10 -39.08 -11.75 -57.84
CA SER A 10 -39.70 -11.64 -56.51
C SER A 10 -38.66 -11.37 -55.42
N PHE A 11 -39.08 -10.70 -54.33
CA PHE A 11 -38.18 -10.36 -53.21
C PHE A 11 -37.43 -11.57 -52.66
N SER A 12 -38.08 -12.72 -52.50
CA SER A 12 -37.44 -13.95 -52.02
C SER A 12 -36.38 -14.47 -52.98
N THR A 13 -36.62 -14.34 -54.30
CA THR A 13 -35.67 -14.74 -55.33
C THR A 13 -34.43 -13.83 -55.31
N GLN A 14 -34.65 -12.51 -55.16
CA GLN A 14 -33.57 -11.53 -55.05
C GLN A 14 -32.77 -11.71 -53.75
N ALA A 15 -33.44 -11.92 -52.62
CA ALA A 15 -32.81 -12.15 -51.33
C ALA A 15 -31.97 -13.44 -51.33
N ASN A 16 -32.48 -14.54 -51.89
CA ASN A 16 -31.73 -15.79 -52.03
C ASN A 16 -30.51 -15.64 -52.95
N ALA A 17 -30.65 -14.91 -54.07
CA ALA A 17 -29.54 -14.61 -54.96
C ALA A 17 -28.46 -13.75 -54.27
N LEU A 18 -28.86 -12.73 -53.51
CA LEU A 18 -27.96 -11.90 -52.71
C LEU A 18 -27.26 -12.71 -51.61
N LEU A 19 -27.98 -13.59 -50.91
CA LEU A 19 -27.43 -14.42 -49.86
C LEU A 19 -26.38 -15.40 -50.42
N ARG A 20 -26.68 -16.09 -51.53
CA ARG A 20 -25.70 -16.94 -52.24
C ARG A 20 -24.47 -16.16 -52.70
N LYS A 21 -24.66 -14.95 -53.23
CA LYS A 21 -23.54 -14.08 -53.64
C LYS A 21 -22.65 -13.73 -52.45
N ASN A 22 -23.23 -13.22 -51.35
CA ASN A 22 -22.51 -12.86 -50.13
C ASN A 22 -21.80 -14.06 -49.49
N PHE A 23 -22.44 -15.23 -49.43
CA PHE A 23 -21.84 -16.45 -48.89
C PHE A 23 -20.68 -16.95 -49.75
N THR A 24 -20.78 -16.83 -51.07
CA THR A 24 -19.69 -17.21 -51.99
C THR A 24 -18.50 -16.25 -51.86
N PHE A 25 -18.73 -14.96 -51.62
CA PHE A 25 -17.69 -13.99 -51.29
C PHE A 25 -16.99 -14.34 -49.97
N GLN A 26 -17.74 -14.59 -48.89
CA GLN A 26 -17.18 -15.00 -47.61
C GLN A 26 -16.43 -16.35 -47.68
N LYS A 27 -16.91 -17.30 -48.50
CA LYS A 27 -16.23 -18.58 -48.75
C LYS A 27 -14.90 -18.42 -49.48
N ARG A 28 -14.82 -17.47 -50.43
CA ARG A 28 -13.58 -17.16 -51.16
C ARG A 28 -12.59 -16.40 -50.28
N ASP A 29 -13.07 -15.56 -49.36
CA ASP A 29 -12.24 -14.87 -48.36
C ASP A 29 -12.10 -15.65 -47.04
N ILE A 30 -11.79 -16.94 -47.18
CA ILE A 30 -11.67 -17.87 -46.04
C ILE A 30 -10.58 -17.44 -45.05
N LYS A 31 -9.52 -16.79 -45.55
CA LYS A 31 -8.37 -16.36 -44.74
C LYS A 31 -8.77 -15.25 -43.77
N SER A 32 -9.57 -14.29 -44.22
CA SER A 32 -10.08 -13.21 -43.37
C SER A 32 -11.07 -13.75 -42.33
N ASN A 33 -11.98 -14.63 -42.73
CA ASN A 33 -12.94 -15.26 -41.81
C ASN A 33 -12.27 -16.12 -40.73
N ILE A 34 -11.25 -16.92 -41.09
CA ILE A 34 -10.45 -17.68 -40.11
C ILE A 34 -9.78 -16.74 -39.12
N ARG A 35 -9.21 -15.62 -39.60
CA ARG A 35 -8.58 -14.61 -38.73
C ARG A 35 -9.58 -13.96 -37.79
N LEU A 36 -10.79 -13.66 -38.28
CA LEU A 36 -11.85 -13.04 -37.49
C LEU A 36 -12.31 -13.95 -36.34
N ILE A 37 -12.38 -15.27 -36.59
CA ILE A 37 -12.76 -16.28 -35.58
C ILE A 37 -11.58 -16.64 -34.67
N SER A 38 -10.35 -16.66 -35.17
CA SER A 38 -9.18 -17.10 -34.38
C SER A 38 -8.75 -16.08 -33.33
N VAL A 39 -8.91 -14.78 -33.58
CA VAL A 39 -8.54 -13.71 -32.64
C VAL A 39 -9.20 -13.89 -31.26
N PRO A 40 -10.55 -14.01 -31.12
CA PRO A 40 -11.16 -14.20 -29.82
C PRO A 40 -10.74 -15.52 -29.14
N ILE A 41 -10.52 -16.59 -29.91
CA ILE A 41 -10.05 -17.88 -29.38
C ILE A 41 -8.64 -17.74 -28.80
N ILE A 42 -7.72 -17.14 -29.55
CA ILE A 42 -6.34 -16.91 -29.10
C ILE A 42 -6.31 -16.05 -27.85
N LEU A 43 -7.14 -15.00 -27.79
CA LEU A 43 -7.26 -14.14 -26.61
C LEU A 43 -7.75 -14.93 -25.39
N CYS A 44 -8.75 -15.80 -25.56
CA CYS A 44 -9.23 -16.66 -24.47
C CYS A 44 -8.15 -17.64 -23.98
N LEU A 45 -7.41 -18.27 -24.90
CA LEU A 45 -6.29 -19.16 -24.55
C LEU A 45 -5.19 -18.41 -23.79
N LEU A 46 -4.87 -17.18 -24.22
CA LEU A 46 -3.90 -16.33 -23.55
C LEU A 46 -4.35 -15.96 -22.13
N LEU A 47 -5.62 -15.63 -21.93
CA LEU A 47 -6.17 -15.34 -20.60
C LEU A 47 -6.12 -16.57 -19.68
N VAL A 48 -6.49 -17.76 -20.16
CA VAL A 48 -6.41 -19.01 -19.38
C VAL A 48 -4.96 -19.33 -19.00
N PHE A 49 -4.02 -19.14 -19.93
CA PHE A 49 -2.60 -19.32 -19.66
C PHE A 49 -2.11 -18.35 -18.58
N LEU A 50 -2.46 -17.07 -18.69
CA LEU A 50 -2.12 -16.06 -17.68
C LEU A 50 -2.73 -16.39 -16.33
N GLN A 51 -4.00 -16.78 -16.26
CA GLN A 51 -4.66 -17.18 -15.02
C GLN A 51 -3.93 -18.34 -14.35
N ASN A 52 -3.60 -19.40 -15.12
CA ASN A 52 -2.90 -20.55 -14.57
C ASN A 52 -1.49 -20.19 -14.08
N TRP A 53 -0.79 -19.30 -14.79
CA TRP A 53 0.53 -18.82 -14.40
C TRP A 53 0.48 -17.96 -13.14
N VAL A 54 -0.45 -17.01 -13.06
CA VAL A 54 -0.66 -16.16 -11.88
C VAL A 54 -1.08 -17.00 -10.68
N ASN A 55 -2.03 -17.93 -10.83
CA ASN A 55 -2.45 -18.81 -9.74
C ASN A 55 -1.28 -19.65 -9.22
N LYS A 56 -0.45 -20.20 -10.11
CA LYS A 56 0.75 -20.94 -9.69
C LYS A 56 1.76 -20.08 -8.93
N GLU A 57 1.83 -18.78 -9.23
CA GLU A 57 2.69 -17.84 -8.53
C GLU A 57 2.09 -17.42 -7.17
N LEU A 58 0.77 -17.24 -7.10
CA LEU A 58 0.03 -16.91 -5.88
C LEU A 58 -0.12 -18.11 -4.92
N ASP A 59 -0.13 -19.35 -5.43
CA ASP A 59 -0.23 -20.57 -4.62
C ASP A 59 1.09 -20.95 -3.93
N LYS A 60 2.14 -20.15 -4.10
CA LYS A 60 3.41 -20.36 -3.39
C LYS A 60 3.22 -20.12 -1.89
N PRO A 61 3.92 -20.88 -1.04
CA PRO A 61 3.64 -20.94 0.40
C PRO A 61 3.72 -19.57 1.09
N TRP A 62 4.59 -18.66 0.65
CA TRP A 62 4.71 -17.31 1.23
C TRP A 62 3.56 -16.36 0.86
N ASN A 63 2.79 -16.66 -0.19
CA ASN A 63 1.64 -15.87 -0.66
C ASN A 63 0.31 -16.39 -0.09
N ARG A 64 0.35 -17.43 0.76
CA ARG A 64 -0.83 -17.98 1.42
C ARG A 64 -0.83 -17.60 2.89
N CYS A 65 -2.01 -17.28 3.41
CA CYS A 65 -2.20 -17.16 4.85
C CYS A 65 -1.99 -18.53 5.51
N GLY A 66 -1.36 -18.55 6.67
CA GLY A 66 -1.19 -19.75 7.47
C GLY A 66 -2.54 -20.23 8.02
N CYS A 67 -2.75 -21.54 7.94
CA CYS A 67 -3.98 -22.18 8.38
C CYS A 67 -3.68 -23.36 9.29
N LYS A 68 -4.54 -23.56 10.29
CA LYS A 68 -4.46 -24.68 11.22
C LYS A 68 -5.80 -25.39 11.32
N CYS A 69 -5.74 -26.71 11.31
CA CYS A 69 -6.89 -27.57 11.64
C CYS A 69 -7.27 -27.38 13.12
N VAL A 70 -8.43 -26.79 13.40
CA VAL A 70 -9.01 -26.66 14.74
C VAL A 70 -10.22 -27.58 14.85
N GLY A 71 -10.26 -28.39 15.90
CA GLY A 71 -11.32 -29.38 16.12
C GLY A 71 -11.22 -30.58 15.18
N LYS A 72 -11.44 -31.77 15.73
CA LYS A 72 -11.74 -32.95 14.93
C LYS A 72 -13.22 -33.23 15.15
N ASN A 73 -14.03 -33.14 14.10
CA ASN A 73 -15.37 -33.72 14.15
C ASN A 73 -15.24 -35.24 14.30
N ASP A 74 -16.28 -35.93 14.78
CA ASP A 74 -16.28 -37.39 14.98
C ASP A 74 -15.99 -38.17 13.67
N GLU A 75 -16.12 -37.51 12.52
CA GLU A 75 -15.78 -38.01 11.17
C GLU A 75 -14.31 -37.80 10.75
N GLY A 76 -13.48 -37.23 11.62
CA GLY A 76 -12.06 -36.95 11.35
C GLY A 76 -11.80 -35.77 10.40
N LYS A 77 -12.84 -35.07 9.93
CA LYS A 77 -12.69 -33.80 9.20
C LYS A 77 -12.30 -32.69 10.18
N CYS A 78 -11.21 -32.01 9.86
CA CYS A 78 -10.78 -30.82 10.59
C CYS A 78 -11.44 -29.58 9.99
N GLU A 79 -11.77 -28.60 10.83
CA GLU A 79 -12.13 -27.27 10.36
C GLU A 79 -10.83 -26.47 10.17
N GLU A 80 -10.53 -26.09 8.93
CA GLU A 80 -9.34 -25.30 8.62
C GLU A 80 -9.61 -23.84 8.94
N VAL A 81 -8.99 -23.34 10.01
CA VAL A 81 -9.05 -21.94 10.41
C VAL A 81 -7.76 -21.26 9.96
N CYS A 82 -7.89 -20.25 9.10
CA CYS A 82 -6.78 -19.46 8.59
C CYS A 82 -6.69 -18.13 9.33
N GLY A 83 -5.48 -17.72 9.70
CA GLY A 83 -5.27 -16.52 10.48
C GLY A 83 -3.80 -16.12 10.58
N ILE A 84 -3.56 -14.86 10.92
CA ILE A 84 -2.21 -14.34 11.13
C ILE A 84 -1.50 -15.08 12.28
N GLU A 85 -2.25 -15.56 13.27
CA GLU A 85 -1.74 -16.32 14.41
C GLU A 85 -1.14 -17.68 14.02
N TYR A 86 -1.53 -18.21 12.85
CA TYR A 86 -1.03 -19.48 12.31
C TYR A 86 -0.06 -19.26 11.14
N SER A 87 0.38 -18.02 10.90
CA SER A 87 1.20 -17.61 9.77
C SER A 87 2.63 -17.25 10.19
N ASP A 88 3.59 -17.51 9.31
CA ASP A 88 4.95 -16.95 9.43
C ASP A 88 4.99 -15.47 9.03
N LEU A 89 6.07 -14.74 9.38
CA LEU A 89 6.23 -13.30 9.10
C LEU A 89 5.93 -12.91 7.63
N ASN A 90 6.34 -13.76 6.68
CA ASN A 90 6.12 -13.52 5.25
C ASN A 90 4.68 -13.83 4.81
N GLN A 91 4.02 -14.79 5.46
CA GLN A 91 2.65 -15.22 5.14
C GLN A 91 1.61 -14.28 5.73
N ALA A 92 1.90 -13.69 6.90
CA ALA A 92 0.99 -12.79 7.61
C ALA A 92 0.53 -11.60 6.75
N VAL A 93 1.38 -11.12 5.84
CA VAL A 93 1.07 -10.03 4.89
C VAL A 93 -0.03 -10.42 3.89
N SER A 94 -0.20 -11.73 3.63
CA SER A 94 -1.18 -12.25 2.69
C SER A 94 -2.52 -12.61 3.36
N CYS A 95 -2.63 -12.46 4.68
CA CYS A 95 -3.85 -12.77 5.43
C CYS A 95 -4.87 -11.63 5.37
N SER A 96 -6.15 -12.00 5.37
CA SER A 96 -7.22 -11.03 5.61
C SER A 96 -7.21 -10.60 7.08
N ILE A 97 -7.20 -9.30 7.32
CA ILE A 97 -7.26 -8.72 8.67
C ILE A 97 -8.65 -8.13 8.85
N PRO A 98 -9.59 -8.84 9.51
CA PRO A 98 -10.99 -8.41 9.61
C PRO A 98 -11.17 -7.17 10.48
N SER A 99 -10.32 -6.99 11.48
CA SER A 99 -10.28 -5.80 12.34
C SER A 99 -8.83 -5.33 12.46
N PRO A 100 -8.41 -4.31 11.71
CA PRO A 100 -7.06 -3.77 11.82
C PRO A 100 -6.84 -3.11 13.18
N LEU A 101 -5.59 -3.09 13.61
CA LEU A 101 -5.17 -2.35 14.78
C LEU A 101 -5.20 -0.84 14.48
N GLU A 102 -5.67 -0.05 15.44
CA GLU A 102 -5.69 1.41 15.32
C GLU A 102 -4.28 1.96 15.57
N TRP A 103 -3.59 2.30 14.49
CA TRP A 103 -2.26 2.88 14.58
C TRP A 103 -2.33 4.35 15.02
N PRO A 104 -1.40 4.80 15.89
CA PRO A 104 -1.31 6.20 16.26
C PRO A 104 -0.88 7.03 15.04
N PRO A 105 -1.29 8.31 14.96
CA PRO A 105 -0.87 9.20 13.89
C PRO A 105 0.65 9.38 13.89
N LEU A 106 1.25 9.24 12.71
CA LEU A 106 2.68 9.41 12.49
C LEU A 106 2.92 10.53 11.49
N LEU A 107 3.80 11.46 11.84
CA LEU A 107 4.34 12.47 10.94
C LEU A 107 5.45 11.86 10.09
N GLN A 108 5.38 12.03 8.77
CA GLN A 108 6.51 11.70 7.90
C GLN A 108 7.64 12.69 8.16
N ILE A 109 8.77 12.18 8.65
CA ILE A 109 9.99 12.96 8.90
C ILE A 109 10.99 12.66 7.77
N PRO A 110 11.75 13.67 7.28
CA PRO A 110 12.85 13.42 6.37
C PRO A 110 13.92 12.53 7.00
N GLU A 111 14.49 11.63 6.20
CA GLU A 111 15.66 10.84 6.56
C GLU A 111 16.79 11.76 7.05
N SER A 112 17.63 11.28 7.97
CA SER A 112 18.73 12.05 8.57
C SER A 112 19.60 12.84 7.55
N THR A 113 19.83 12.28 6.36
CA THR A 113 20.61 12.87 5.26
C THR A 113 19.92 14.02 4.54
N TYR A 114 18.57 14.03 4.53
CA TYR A 114 17.72 15.02 3.86
C TYR A 114 17.16 16.08 4.81
N ARG A 115 17.61 16.11 6.07
CA ARG A 115 17.19 17.14 7.02
C ARG A 115 17.70 18.52 6.64
N ALA A 116 16.92 19.53 7.04
CA ALA A 116 17.24 20.92 6.81
C ALA A 116 18.49 21.32 7.60
N VAL A 117 19.42 21.96 6.93
CA VAL A 117 20.65 22.52 7.48
C VAL A 117 20.88 23.89 6.85
N LYS A 118 21.75 24.68 7.46
CA LYS A 118 22.18 25.95 6.91
C LYS A 118 22.93 25.72 5.59
N THR A 119 22.62 26.54 4.59
CA THR A 119 23.32 26.56 3.29
C THR A 119 23.58 28.01 2.87
N ASP A 120 24.37 28.21 1.81
CA ASP A 120 24.63 29.55 1.26
C ASP A 120 23.34 30.31 0.85
N PHE A 121 22.26 29.58 0.56
CA PHE A 121 20.96 30.11 0.13
C PHE A 121 19.86 30.00 1.21
N ILE A 122 20.07 29.21 2.28
CA ILE A 122 19.15 29.06 3.41
C ILE A 122 19.91 29.39 4.70
N SER A 123 19.77 30.62 5.18
CA SER A 123 20.55 31.16 6.30
C SER A 123 19.72 31.46 7.55
N TYR A 124 18.68 30.67 7.83
CA TYR A 124 17.95 30.77 9.10
C TYR A 124 18.88 30.47 10.29
N GLU A 125 18.91 31.35 11.30
CA GLU A 125 19.86 31.24 12.43
C GLU A 125 19.68 29.98 13.27
N ASP A 126 18.44 29.49 13.32
CA ASP A 126 18.06 28.34 14.13
C ASP A 126 18.29 26.99 13.42
N LEU A 127 18.74 27.00 12.15
CA LEU A 127 19.11 25.78 11.43
C LEU A 127 20.53 25.33 11.81
N PRO A 128 20.75 24.02 11.99
CA PRO A 128 22.05 23.47 12.30
C PRO A 128 23.01 23.55 11.10
N ASP A 129 24.30 23.46 11.39
CA ASP A 129 25.36 23.35 10.40
C ASP A 129 25.32 22.01 9.63
N ASP A 130 25.85 21.96 8.41
CA ASP A 130 25.77 20.78 7.54
C ASP A 130 26.53 19.57 8.09
N SER A 131 27.50 19.78 8.99
CA SER A 131 28.24 18.74 9.71
C SER A 131 27.33 17.75 10.46
N CYS A 132 26.11 18.15 10.86
CA CYS A 132 25.18 17.23 11.51
C CYS A 132 24.68 16.11 10.58
N LYS A 133 24.73 16.29 9.25
CA LYS A 133 24.30 15.26 8.28
C LYS A 133 25.26 14.09 8.26
N ILE A 134 26.55 14.36 8.42
CA ILE A 134 27.61 13.34 8.46
C ILE A 134 27.46 12.47 9.71
N SER A 135 27.12 13.09 10.85
CA SER A 135 26.90 12.39 12.11
C SER A 135 25.50 11.79 12.26
N GLY A 136 24.58 12.04 11.32
CA GLY A 136 23.17 11.63 11.40
C GLY A 136 22.40 12.27 12.56
N SER A 137 22.91 13.37 13.12
CA SER A 137 22.40 13.99 14.35
C SER A 137 21.50 15.20 14.11
N CYS A 138 21.28 15.60 12.85
CA CYS A 138 20.46 16.76 12.54
C CYS A 138 19.04 16.62 13.13
N PRO A 139 18.50 17.63 13.82
CA PRO A 139 17.10 17.65 14.24
C PRO A 139 16.15 17.68 13.04
N ALA A 140 14.94 17.16 13.22
CA ALA A 140 13.88 17.38 12.25
C ALA A 140 13.48 18.86 12.26
N THR A 141 13.03 19.36 11.12
CA THR A 141 12.56 20.73 10.98
C THR A 141 11.20 20.76 10.32
N THR A 142 10.26 21.55 10.83
CA THR A 142 8.97 21.83 10.20
C THR A 142 8.84 23.32 9.92
N LEU A 143 8.39 23.67 8.72
CA LEU A 143 8.12 25.05 8.33
C LEU A 143 6.68 25.42 8.72
N LEU A 144 6.54 26.44 9.57
CA LEU A 144 5.30 27.08 9.99
C LEU A 144 5.17 28.45 9.32
N THR A 145 4.39 28.49 8.25
CA THR A 145 4.13 29.75 7.54
C THR A 145 2.88 30.44 8.08
N GLY A 146 2.94 31.76 8.22
CA GLY A 146 1.80 32.56 8.66
C GLY A 146 2.13 34.05 8.68
N THR A 147 1.11 34.89 8.60
CA THR A 147 1.26 36.35 8.70
C THR A 147 1.61 36.80 10.12
N ASN A 148 1.20 36.04 11.13
CA ASN A 148 1.48 36.32 12.54
C ASN A 148 2.49 35.31 13.09
N LYS A 149 3.75 35.74 13.20
CA LYS A 149 4.86 34.95 13.74
C LYS A 149 4.58 34.43 15.15
N THR A 150 4.08 35.27 16.05
CA THR A 150 3.83 34.89 17.45
C THR A 150 2.77 33.80 17.58
N LEU A 151 1.75 33.84 16.72
CA LEU A 151 0.74 32.78 16.65
C LEU A 151 1.34 31.47 16.11
N GLY A 152 2.15 31.56 15.05
CA GLY A 152 2.86 30.40 14.48
C GLY A 152 3.75 29.70 15.50
N GLU A 153 4.58 30.47 16.22
CA GLU A 153 5.43 29.94 17.30
C GLU A 153 4.59 29.29 18.43
N SER A 154 3.48 29.91 18.83
CA SER A 154 2.59 29.36 19.85
C SER A 154 1.93 28.06 19.37
N MET A 155 1.49 27.99 18.11
CA MET A 155 0.93 26.77 17.52
C MET A 155 1.98 25.66 17.45
N GLY A 156 3.20 25.96 17.01
CA GLY A 156 4.29 24.98 16.94
C GLY A 156 4.64 24.38 18.30
N ARG A 157 4.72 25.22 19.34
CA ARG A 157 4.94 24.76 20.73
C ARG A 157 3.81 23.88 21.25
N ASN A 158 2.57 24.20 20.91
CA ASN A 158 1.40 23.40 21.32
C ASN A 158 1.31 22.08 20.54
N LEU A 159 1.64 22.07 19.24
CA LEU A 159 1.60 20.89 18.38
C LEU A 159 2.65 19.85 18.80
N PHE A 160 3.87 20.30 19.11
CA PHE A 160 4.98 19.45 19.54
C PHE A 160 5.24 19.56 21.05
N SER A 161 4.17 19.71 21.83
CA SER A 161 4.25 19.81 23.28
C SER A 161 4.93 18.58 23.90
N SER A 162 5.41 18.71 25.14
CA SER A 162 5.90 17.59 25.93
C SER A 162 4.75 16.61 26.20
N GLY A 163 4.57 15.63 25.32
CA GLY A 163 3.48 14.66 25.41
C GLY A 163 3.47 13.85 26.71
N SER A 164 2.36 13.16 26.95
CA SER A 164 2.07 12.39 28.17
C SER A 164 2.97 11.17 28.37
N THR A 165 3.05 10.69 29.62
CA THR A 165 3.66 9.41 29.98
C THR A 165 2.94 8.28 29.24
N VAL A 166 3.70 7.35 28.66
CA VAL A 166 3.14 6.19 27.95
C VAL A 166 2.50 5.24 28.97
N ASP A 167 1.24 4.92 28.77
CA ASP A 167 0.54 3.86 29.49
C ASP A 167 0.78 2.53 28.78
N TYR A 168 1.36 1.56 29.47
CA TYR A 168 1.68 0.24 28.91
C TYR A 168 0.46 -0.69 28.79
N SER A 169 -0.68 -0.34 29.40
CA SER A 169 -1.92 -1.11 29.27
C SER A 169 -2.60 -0.91 27.92
N ASP A 170 -2.52 0.31 27.36
CA ASP A 170 -2.99 0.65 26.02
C ASP A 170 -1.97 1.57 25.34
N ILE A 171 -0.91 0.93 24.84
CA ILE A 171 0.26 1.59 24.29
C ILE A 171 -0.12 2.49 23.10
N PHE A 172 -0.90 1.97 22.15
CA PHE A 172 -1.21 2.69 20.92
C PHE A 172 -2.13 3.87 21.15
N TYR A 173 -3.13 3.72 22.01
CA TYR A 173 -4.00 4.83 22.40
C TYR A 173 -3.22 5.92 23.16
N SER A 174 -2.34 5.54 24.09
CA SER A 174 -1.50 6.48 24.82
C SER A 174 -0.52 7.23 23.90
N LEU A 175 0.04 6.52 22.92
CA LEU A 175 0.92 7.08 21.90
C LEU A 175 0.21 8.05 20.96
N ALA A 176 -1.11 7.89 20.74
CA ALA A 176 -1.87 8.80 19.88
C ALA A 176 -1.96 10.24 20.42
N TYR A 177 -1.75 10.44 21.72
CA TYR A 177 -1.64 11.77 22.34
C TYR A 177 -0.26 12.42 22.18
N ASN A 178 0.72 11.68 21.64
CA ASN A 178 2.05 12.18 21.37
C ASN A 178 2.19 12.52 19.87
N ALA A 179 2.98 13.56 19.56
CA ALA A 179 3.42 13.78 18.19
C ALA A 179 4.49 12.74 17.85
N LEU A 180 4.12 11.70 17.12
CA LEU A 180 5.06 10.69 16.65
C LEU A 180 5.51 11.02 15.23
N GLY A 181 6.68 10.54 14.85
CA GLY A 181 7.09 10.59 13.46
C GLY A 181 8.07 9.49 13.08
N SER A 182 8.17 9.25 11.78
CA SER A 182 8.97 8.17 11.21
C SER A 182 9.65 8.62 9.93
N GLU A 183 10.85 8.07 9.69
CA GLU A 183 11.58 8.21 8.43
C GLU A 183 11.16 7.16 7.39
N SER A 184 10.41 6.12 7.80
CA SER A 184 9.96 5.07 6.91
C SER A 184 9.09 5.62 5.79
N GLN A 185 9.29 5.14 4.56
CA GLN A 185 8.39 5.46 3.47
C GLN A 185 7.02 4.81 3.69
N THR A 186 5.96 5.58 3.49
CA THR A 186 4.58 5.08 3.46
C THR A 186 4.46 3.95 2.43
N LYS A 187 3.84 2.84 2.81
CA LYS A 187 3.58 1.70 1.93
C LYS A 187 2.16 1.77 1.38
N TYR A 188 1.91 1.06 0.28
CA TYR A 188 0.60 1.01 -0.36
C TYR A 188 -0.47 0.25 0.47
N LEU A 189 -0.05 -0.55 1.44
CA LEU A 189 -0.92 -1.35 2.30
C LEU A 189 -0.85 -0.79 3.72
N ASN A 190 -1.96 -0.19 4.18
CA ASN A 190 -2.05 0.52 5.48
C ASN A 190 -2.43 -0.39 6.67
N PHE A 191 -2.53 -1.70 6.47
CA PHE A 191 -2.83 -2.62 7.57
C PHE A 191 -1.64 -2.79 8.52
N LEU A 192 -0.43 -2.73 7.97
CA LEU A 192 0.82 -2.77 8.71
C LEU A 192 1.53 -1.44 8.53
N GLU A 193 1.67 -0.69 9.61
CA GLU A 193 2.35 0.59 9.58
C GLU A 193 3.86 0.40 9.44
N ALA A 194 4.40 0.83 8.29
CA ALA A 194 5.79 0.64 7.90
C ALA A 194 6.79 1.15 8.94
N ALA A 195 6.43 2.18 9.70
CA ALA A 195 7.26 2.72 10.77
C ALA A 195 7.64 1.69 11.84
N PHE A 196 6.75 0.73 12.14
CA PHE A 196 6.95 -0.29 13.17
C PHE A 196 7.58 -1.59 12.63
N PHE A 197 7.72 -1.74 11.31
CA PHE A 197 8.24 -2.96 10.68
C PHE A 197 9.48 -2.73 9.81
N SER A 198 9.92 -1.49 9.62
CA SER A 198 11.08 -1.17 8.76
C SER A 198 12.43 -1.25 9.48
N ASN A 199 12.46 -1.67 10.76
CA ASN A 199 13.64 -1.58 11.64
C ASN A 199 14.20 -0.15 11.81
N LEU A 200 13.43 0.86 11.39
CA LEU A 200 13.76 2.27 11.57
C LEU A 200 13.26 2.75 12.92
N THR A 201 13.88 3.79 13.47
CA THR A 201 13.47 4.33 14.76
C THR A 201 12.19 5.14 14.62
N VAL A 202 11.23 4.93 15.52
CA VAL A 202 10.07 5.81 15.66
C VAL A 202 10.44 6.94 16.61
N TYR A 203 10.14 8.16 16.21
CA TYR A 203 10.49 9.36 16.95
C TYR A 203 9.29 9.92 17.71
N ASN A 204 9.47 10.26 18.98
CA ASN A 204 8.56 11.13 19.70
C ASN A 204 9.06 12.57 19.52
N VAL A 205 8.32 13.32 18.73
CA VAL A 205 8.66 14.65 18.24
C VAL A 205 8.25 15.69 19.27
N ARG A 206 9.22 16.43 19.81
CA ARG A 206 8.99 17.42 20.86
C ARG A 206 9.74 18.71 20.62
N SER A 207 9.17 19.82 21.10
CA SER A 207 9.83 21.13 21.11
C SER A 207 10.93 21.24 22.15
N GLN A 208 11.00 20.31 23.11
CA GLN A 208 12.06 20.21 24.13
C GLN A 208 12.33 18.73 24.41
N CYS A 209 13.60 18.34 24.36
CA CYS A 209 14.03 16.96 24.60
C CYS A 209 15.04 16.91 25.73
N SER A 210 14.85 15.98 26.67
CA SER A 210 15.95 15.57 27.55
C SER A 210 16.93 14.73 26.73
N PRO A 211 18.24 14.94 26.85
CA PRO A 211 19.20 14.07 26.18
C PRO A 211 19.06 12.63 26.72
N TYR A 212 19.15 11.65 25.81
CA TYR A 212 19.29 10.20 26.09
C TYR A 212 18.07 9.39 26.55
N PHE A 213 16.83 9.83 26.30
CA PHE A 213 15.69 8.95 26.59
C PHE A 213 15.37 8.01 25.40
N THR A 214 15.54 6.72 25.61
CA THR A 214 15.15 5.66 24.67
C THR A 214 14.19 4.70 25.35
N PHE A 215 13.10 4.36 24.69
CA PHE A 215 12.17 3.34 25.18
C PHE A 215 11.86 2.34 24.07
N SER A 216 11.62 1.09 24.46
CA SER A 216 11.21 0.02 23.55
C SER A 216 9.72 -0.23 23.70
N LEU A 217 9.05 -0.40 22.57
CA LEU A 217 7.64 -0.76 22.49
C LEU A 217 7.56 -2.26 22.13
N PRO A 218 7.05 -3.11 23.02
CA PRO A 218 6.69 -4.47 22.65
C PRO A 218 5.40 -4.41 21.82
N LEU A 219 5.45 -4.92 20.60
CA LEU A 219 4.30 -5.00 19.71
C LEU A 219 3.95 -6.46 19.49
N GLU A 220 2.70 -6.84 19.76
CA GLU A 220 2.20 -8.18 19.51
C GLU A 220 1.25 -8.17 18.31
N PHE A 221 1.57 -8.94 17.28
CA PHE A 221 0.75 -9.14 16.09
C PHE A 221 0.43 -10.62 15.94
N GLY A 222 -0.74 -11.04 16.45
CA GLY A 222 -1.11 -12.45 16.47
C GLY A 222 -0.10 -13.27 17.28
N SER A 223 0.65 -14.14 16.62
CA SER A 223 1.73 -14.95 17.24
C SER A 223 3.13 -14.33 17.12
N VAL A 224 3.26 -13.17 16.45
CA VAL A 224 4.55 -12.51 16.21
C VAL A 224 4.75 -11.36 17.20
N SER A 225 5.80 -11.46 18.01
CA SER A 225 6.26 -10.35 18.86
C SER A 225 7.37 -9.56 18.14
N VAL A 226 7.17 -8.26 17.95
CA VAL A 226 8.17 -7.32 17.41
C VAL A 226 8.57 -6.34 18.50
N GLN A 227 9.87 -6.11 18.67
CA GLN A 227 10.36 -5.03 19.54
C GLN A 227 10.74 -3.82 18.71
N GLN A 228 10.05 -2.70 18.92
CA GLN A 228 10.35 -1.45 18.23
C GLN A 228 11.11 -0.48 19.15
N GLY A 229 12.27 -0.01 18.69
CA GLY A 229 13.01 1.05 19.35
C GLY A 229 12.41 2.43 19.06
N SER A 230 12.14 3.21 20.10
CA SER A 230 11.67 4.59 20.00
C SER A 230 12.65 5.57 20.64
N ARG A 231 12.82 6.74 20.04
CA ARG A 231 13.70 7.82 20.52
C ARG A 231 12.98 9.15 20.55
N PHE A 232 13.38 10.05 21.44
CA PHE A 232 12.94 11.44 21.35
C PHE A 232 13.69 12.17 20.24
N MET A 233 12.95 12.92 19.44
CA MET A 233 13.48 13.79 18.41
C MET A 233 13.11 15.22 18.74
N PHE A 234 14.14 16.06 18.83
CA PHE A 234 13.94 17.49 18.86
C PHE A 234 13.46 17.96 17.49
N ILE A 235 12.41 18.78 17.47
CA ILE A 235 11.95 19.46 16.27
C ILE A 235 12.11 20.96 16.42
N THR A 236 12.68 21.57 15.40
CA THR A 236 12.70 23.02 15.27
C THR A 236 11.57 23.44 14.33
N ALA A 237 10.72 24.36 14.78
CA ALA A 237 9.59 24.87 14.02
C ALA A 237 9.81 26.35 13.73
N PHE A 238 9.71 26.74 12.45
CA PHE A 238 10.06 28.09 11.95
C PHE A 238 8.90 28.80 11.28
#